data_AF-A0A419RUM3-F1
#
_entry.id   AF-A0A419RUM3-F1
#
_cell.length_a   1.000
_cell.length_b   1.000
_cell.length_c   1.000
_cell.angle_alpha   90.00
_cell.angle_beta   90.00
_cell.angle_gamma   90.00
#
_symmetry.space_group_name_H-M   'P 1'
#
loop_
_entity.id
_entity.type
_entity.pdbx_description
1 polymer ?
#
loop_
_entity_poly.entity_id
_entity_poly.type
_entity_poly.pdbx_seq_one_letter_code
_entity_poly.pdbx_strand_id
1 'polypeptide(L)'
;MKWMIVVSLVLNIVVLMPVAYGIATAAPWADDAYGAASPARGIVLAMYLAILVGSAALLFKPLPAAVACLLALQIAYKVTTAATVSVDNPVVVSNLAIAAFHAITLGLIVVRSTP
;
A
#
# COMPACT_ATOMS: atom_id res chain seq x y z
N MET A 1 11.75 14.15 7.43
CA MET A 1 11.85 12.67 7.51
C MET A 1 10.82 12.07 8.45
N LYS A 2 10.86 12.35 9.77
CA LYS A 2 9.85 11.83 10.73
C LYS A 2 8.41 12.09 10.28
N TRP A 3 8.12 13.33 9.85
CA TRP A 3 6.80 13.69 9.31
C TRP A 3 6.43 12.87 8.06
N MET A 4 7.30 12.78 7.06
CA MET A 4 7.05 12.00 5.84
C MET A 4 6.81 10.51 6.13
N ILE A 5 7.53 9.93 7.10
CA ILE A 5 7.28 8.56 7.56
C ILE A 5 5.87 8.44 8.13
N VAL A 6 5.50 9.33 9.05
CA VAL A 6 4.17 9.33 9.67
C VAL A 6 3.08 9.48 8.61
N VAL A 7 3.21 10.44 7.69
CA VAL A 7 2.23 10.68 6.62
C VAL A 7 2.13 9.47 5.69
N SER A 8 3.24 8.85 5.29
CA SER A 8 3.21 7.62 4.48
C SER A 8 2.51 6.47 5.19
N LEU A 9 2.77 6.27 6.49
CA LEU A 9 2.13 5.19 7.26
C LEU A 9 0.64 5.45 7.46
N VAL A 10 0.26 6.69 7.74
CA VAL A 10 -1.15 7.11 7.84
C VAL A 10 -1.86 6.94 6.50
N LEU A 11 -1.22 7.31 5.38
CA LEU A 11 -1.78 7.11 4.04
C LEU A 11 -2.07 5.64 3.76
N ASN A 12 -1.17 4.72 4.13
CA ASN A 12 -1.43 3.29 4.01
C ASN A 12 -2.68 2.88 4.81
N ILE A 13 -2.81 3.35 6.04
CA ILE A 13 -3.94 3.00 6.91
C ILE A 13 -5.25 3.54 6.35
N VAL A 14 -5.29 4.83 6.00
CA VAL A 14 -6.49 5.52 5.52
C VAL A 14 -6.98 4.94 4.19
N VAL A 15 -6.08 4.49 3.31
CA VAL A 15 -6.45 3.87 2.03
C VAL A 15 -6.79 2.38 2.21
N LEU A 16 -5.97 1.63 2.94
CA LEU A 16 -6.16 0.18 3.03
C LEU A 16 -7.33 -0.21 3.92
N MET A 17 -7.69 0.57 4.94
CA MET A 17 -8.83 0.27 5.80
C MET A 17 -10.15 0.17 5.00
N PRO A 18 -10.57 1.18 4.21
CA PRO A 18 -11.80 1.07 3.40
C PRO A 18 -11.66 0.03 2.29
N VAL A 19 -10.47 -0.11 1.67
CA VAL A 19 -10.24 -1.11 0.62
C VAL A 19 -10.40 -2.54 1.16
N ALA A 20 -9.70 -2.85 2.25
CA ALA A 20 -9.76 -4.16 2.88
C ALA A 20 -11.17 -4.45 3.41
N TYR A 21 -11.83 -3.44 4.00
CA TYR A 21 -13.21 -3.56 4.45
C TYR A 21 -14.15 -3.93 3.30
N GLY A 22 -14.13 -3.19 2.19
CA GLY A 22 -15.03 -3.48 1.07
C GLY A 22 -14.75 -4.81 0.38
N ILE A 23 -13.48 -5.23 0.29
CA ILE A 23 -13.15 -6.58 -0.20
C ILE A 23 -13.69 -7.65 0.76
N ALA A 24 -13.51 -7.47 2.07
CA ALA A 24 -13.95 -8.42 3.10
C ALA A 24 -15.48 -8.56 3.17
N THR A 25 -16.21 -7.47 2.94
CA THR A 25 -17.69 -7.46 2.94
C THR A 25 -18.29 -7.69 1.55
N ALA A 26 -17.48 -7.99 0.53
CA ALA A 26 -17.93 -8.12 -0.86
C ALA A 26 -18.79 -6.93 -1.32
N ALA A 27 -18.31 -5.71 -1.09
CA ALA A 27 -18.96 -4.51 -1.57
C ALA A 27 -19.06 -4.52 -3.11
N PRO A 28 -20.14 -4.01 -3.73
CA PRO A 28 -20.33 -4.09 -5.19
C PRO A 28 -19.16 -3.52 -5.99
N TRP A 29 -18.60 -2.38 -5.55
CA TRP A 29 -17.44 -1.77 -6.21
C TRP A 29 -16.18 -2.66 -6.17
N ALA A 30 -16.09 -3.59 -5.20
CA ALA A 30 -14.96 -4.50 -5.10
C ALA A 30 -15.03 -5.61 -6.16
N ASP A 31 -16.23 -5.98 -6.61
CA ASP A 31 -16.38 -6.92 -7.73
C ASP A 31 -15.91 -6.26 -9.04
N ASP A 32 -16.24 -5.00 -9.27
CA ASP A 32 -15.80 -4.24 -10.45
C ASP A 32 -14.28 -4.01 -10.45
N ALA A 33 -13.71 -3.74 -9.29
CA ALA A 33 -12.30 -3.37 -9.15
C ALA A 33 -11.34 -4.56 -8.97
N TYR A 34 -11.76 -5.62 -8.29
CA TYR A 34 -10.92 -6.78 -7.93
C TYR A 34 -11.41 -8.10 -8.53
N GLY A 35 -12.51 -8.08 -9.29
CA GLY A 35 -13.17 -9.27 -9.79
C GLY A 35 -13.99 -9.98 -8.72
N ALA A 36 -14.70 -11.02 -9.14
CA ALA A 36 -15.59 -11.80 -8.28
C ALA A 36 -14.88 -12.45 -7.07
N ALA A 37 -15.68 -12.82 -6.06
CA ALA A 37 -15.20 -13.53 -4.88
C ALA A 37 -14.44 -14.80 -5.27
N SER A 38 -13.15 -14.84 -4.93
CA SER A 38 -12.25 -15.93 -5.31
C SER A 38 -11.11 -16.07 -4.30
N PRO A 39 -10.43 -17.24 -4.26
CA PRO A 39 -9.22 -17.40 -3.44
C PRO A 39 -8.15 -16.34 -3.75
N ALA A 40 -8.00 -15.95 -5.03
CA ALA A 40 -7.07 -14.90 -5.43
C ALA A 40 -7.39 -13.54 -4.78
N ARG A 41 -8.67 -13.14 -4.75
CA ARG A 41 -9.11 -11.92 -4.04
C ARG A 41 -8.86 -12.02 -2.54
N GLY A 42 -9.02 -13.20 -1.95
CA GLY A 42 -8.68 -13.46 -0.54
C GLY A 42 -7.18 -13.28 -0.24
N ILE A 43 -6.30 -13.71 -1.15
CA ILE A 43 -4.84 -13.50 -1.02
C ILE A 43 -4.50 -12.01 -1.07
N VAL A 44 -5.12 -11.25 -1.99
CA VAL A 44 -4.94 -9.78 -2.07
C VAL A 44 -5.40 -9.11 -0.77
N LEU A 45 -6.55 -9.51 -0.22
CA LEU A 45 -7.03 -9.01 1.07
C LEU A 45 -6.02 -9.31 2.19
N ALA A 46 -5.51 -10.53 2.27
CA ALA A 46 -4.52 -10.90 3.27
C ALA A 46 -3.24 -10.05 3.16
N MET A 47 -2.77 -9.79 1.95
CA MET A 47 -1.62 -8.90 1.70
C MET A 47 -1.91 -7.46 2.17
N TYR A 48 -3.09 -6.91 1.87
CA TYR A 48 -3.50 -5.58 2.31
C TYR A 48 -3.62 -5.47 3.83
N LEU A 49 -4.18 -6.50 4.49
CA LEU A 49 -4.24 -6.55 5.95
C LEU A 49 -2.85 -6.63 6.57
N ALA A 50 -1.92 -7.39 5.98
CA ALA A 50 -0.54 -7.44 6.45
C ALA A 50 0.16 -6.07 6.35
N ILE A 51 -0.05 -5.35 5.24
CA ILE A 51 0.48 -3.98 5.07
C ILE A 51 -0.17 -3.01 6.07
N LEU A 52 -1.48 -3.15 6.31
CA LEU A 52 -2.22 -2.33 7.28
C LEU A 52 -1.68 -2.52 8.70
N VAL A 53 -1.52 -3.77 9.15
CA VAL A 53 -0.97 -4.12 10.46
C VAL A 53 0.48 -3.65 10.58
N GLY A 54 1.31 -3.91 9.56
CA GLY A 54 2.69 -3.42 9.53
C GLY A 54 2.78 -1.90 9.60
N SER A 55 1.88 -1.19 8.92
CA SER A 55 1.81 0.28 8.96
C SER A 55 1.40 0.79 10.34
N ALA A 56 0.40 0.17 10.98
CA ALA A 56 -0.03 0.52 12.33
C ALA A 56 1.08 0.26 13.37
N ALA A 57 1.76 -0.88 13.29
CA ALA A 57 2.86 -1.21 14.18
C ALA A 57 4.03 -0.21 14.04
N LEU A 58 4.41 0.13 12.82
CA LEU A 58 5.48 1.12 12.55
C LEU A 58 5.04 2.55 12.83
N LEU A 59 3.75 2.85 12.87
CA LEU A 59 3.24 4.15 13.32
C LEU A 59 3.42 4.30 14.84
N PHE A 60 3.16 3.23 15.59
CA PHE A 60 3.38 3.20 17.04
C PHE A 60 4.87 3.20 17.41
N LYS A 61 5.70 2.44 16.68
CA LYS A 61 7.15 2.38 16.87
C LYS A 61 7.90 2.58 15.54
N PRO A 62 8.15 3.84 15.14
CA PRO A 62 8.80 4.12 13.85
C PRO A 62 10.25 3.66 13.81
N LEU A 63 10.53 2.71 12.91
CA LEU A 63 11.87 2.23 12.58
C LEU A 63 12.15 2.55 11.09
N PRO A 64 12.97 3.57 10.77
CA PRO A 64 13.14 4.06 9.39
C PRO A 64 13.52 2.97 8.38
N ALA A 65 14.39 2.03 8.74
CA ALA A 65 14.77 0.92 7.87
C ALA A 65 13.60 -0.03 7.58
N ALA A 66 12.80 -0.37 8.59
CA ALA A 66 11.62 -1.21 8.41
C ALA A 66 10.53 -0.50 7.59
N VAL A 67 10.37 0.81 7.78
CA VAL A 67 9.48 1.64 6.94
C VAL A 67 9.98 1.64 5.50
N ALA A 68 11.28 1.82 5.26
CA ALA A 68 11.85 1.76 3.92
C ALA A 68 11.55 0.43 3.23
N CYS A 69 11.77 -0.70 3.90
CA CYS A 69 11.43 -2.03 3.36
C CYS A 69 9.94 -2.16 3.05
N LEU A 70 9.06 -1.74 3.98
CA LEU A 70 7.62 -1.77 3.78
C LEU A 70 7.21 -0.92 2.57
N LEU A 71 7.74 0.30 2.43
CA LEU A 71 7.43 1.18 1.31
C LEU A 71 8.00 0.65 -0.02
N ALA A 72 9.22 0.11 -0.02
CA ALA A 72 9.84 -0.46 -1.21
C ALA A 72 9.02 -1.64 -1.77
N LEU A 73 8.60 -2.57 -0.89
CA LEU A 73 7.73 -3.68 -1.29
C LEU A 73 6.40 -3.17 -1.85
N GLN A 74 5.84 -2.12 -1.23
CA GLN A 74 4.60 -1.51 -1.71
C GLN A 74 4.75 -0.88 -3.09
N ILE A 75 5.81 -0.12 -3.32
CA ILE A 75 6.09 0.48 -4.62
C ILE A 75 6.25 -0.62 -5.68
N ALA A 76 7.03 -1.66 -5.39
CA ALA A 76 7.28 -2.76 -6.31
C ALA A 76 5.98 -3.48 -6.71
N TYR A 77 5.12 -3.86 -5.75
CA TYR A 77 3.86 -4.52 -6.11
C TYR A 77 2.94 -3.57 -6.87
N LYS A 78 2.85 -2.30 -6.49
CA LYS A 78 1.93 -1.34 -7.14
C LYS A 78 2.32 -1.08 -8.59
N VAL A 79 3.63 -0.93 -8.85
CA VAL A 79 4.16 -0.75 -10.21
C VAL A 79 3.95 -2.03 -11.03
N THR A 80 4.27 -3.20 -10.48
CA THR A 80 4.06 -4.46 -11.21
C THR A 80 2.58 -4.77 -11.45
N THR A 81 1.67 -4.35 -10.57
CA THR A 81 0.21 -4.47 -10.78
C THR A 81 -0.26 -3.72 -12.03
N ALA A 82 0.35 -2.58 -12.35
CA ALA A 82 0.01 -1.84 -13.57
C ALA A 82 0.33 -2.62 -14.86
N ALA A 83 1.34 -3.50 -14.82
CA ALA A 83 1.70 -4.36 -15.94
C ALA A 83 0.85 -5.64 -16.01
N THR A 84 0.32 -6.12 -14.89
CA THR A 84 -0.39 -7.41 -14.81
C THR A 84 -1.91 -7.31 -14.83
N VAL A 85 -2.49 -6.13 -14.55
CA VAL A 85 -3.94 -5.90 -14.53
C VAL A 85 -4.37 -5.04 -15.73
N SER A 86 -4.29 -3.72 -15.60
CA SER A 86 -4.44 -2.71 -16.66
C SER A 86 -4.45 -1.34 -15.97
N VAL A 87 -4.00 -0.30 -16.67
CA VAL A 87 -4.09 1.10 -16.18
C VAL A 87 -5.51 1.66 -16.20
N ASP A 88 -6.46 0.98 -16.85
CA ASP A 88 -7.89 1.37 -16.82
C ASP A 88 -8.56 1.03 -15.49
N ASN A 89 -7.93 0.17 -14.67
CA ASN A 89 -8.47 -0.22 -13.39
C ASN A 89 -8.27 0.92 -12.35
N PRO A 90 -9.34 1.38 -11.66
CA PRO A 90 -9.26 2.52 -10.74
C PRO A 90 -8.33 2.28 -9.54
N VAL A 91 -8.17 1.02 -9.12
CA VAL A 91 -7.24 0.62 -8.05
C VAL A 91 -5.80 0.77 -8.53
N VAL A 92 -5.51 0.41 -9.77
CA VAL A 92 -4.16 0.55 -10.35
C VAL A 92 -3.76 2.02 -10.41
N VAL A 93 -4.64 2.90 -10.89
CA VAL A 93 -4.40 4.35 -10.93
C VAL A 93 -4.11 4.90 -9.52
N SER A 94 -4.96 4.55 -8.55
CA SER A 94 -4.78 4.94 -7.15
C SER A 94 -3.45 4.41 -6.57
N ASN A 95 -3.09 3.17 -6.92
CA ASN A 95 -1.85 2.56 -6.50
C ASN A 95 -0.62 3.27 -7.07
N LEU A 96 -0.63 3.65 -8.35
CA LEU A 96 0.49 4.39 -8.94
C LEU A 96 0.68 5.76 -8.27
N ALA A 97 -0.40 6.48 -7.97
CA ALA A 97 -0.32 7.75 -7.25
C ALA A 97 0.30 7.58 -5.84
N ILE A 98 -0.13 6.57 -5.10
CA ILE A 98 0.42 6.27 -3.77
C ILE A 98 1.87 5.78 -3.87
N ALA A 99 2.21 5.00 -4.90
CA ALA A 99 3.58 4.55 -5.14
C ALA A 99 4.52 5.73 -5.40
N ALA A 100 4.09 6.73 -6.18
CA ALA A 100 4.85 7.95 -6.39
C ALA A 100 5.07 8.72 -5.08
N PHE A 101 4.03 8.85 -4.25
CA PHE A 101 4.17 9.46 -2.92
C PHE A 101 5.18 8.71 -2.03
N HIS A 102 5.08 7.38 -1.98
CA HIS A 102 5.98 6.56 -1.18
C HIS A 102 7.41 6.54 -1.70
N ALA A 103 7.62 6.68 -3.01
CA ALA A 103 8.94 6.79 -3.61
C ALA A 103 9.69 8.04 -3.10
N ILE A 104 8.96 9.16 -2.91
CA ILE A 104 9.53 10.38 -2.30
C ILE A 104 9.97 10.09 -0.86
N THR A 105 9.11 9.48 -0.04
CA THR A 105 9.46 9.13 1.34
C THR A 105 10.64 8.16 1.40
N LEU A 106 10.67 7.14 0.54
CA LEU A 106 11.75 6.17 0.45
C LEU A 106 13.07 6.85 0.08
N GLY A 107 13.08 7.70 -0.95
CA GLY A 107 14.26 8.46 -1.35
C GLY A 107 14.80 9.33 -0.21
N LEU A 108 13.92 10.00 0.53
CA LEU A 108 14.29 10.79 1.71
C LEU A 108 14.88 9.96 2.85
N ILE A 109 14.41 8.72 3.04
CA ILE A 109 14.99 7.80 4.04
C ILE A 109 16.38 7.38 3.57
N VAL A 110 16.54 6.96 2.31
CA VAL A 110 17.82 6.47 1.76
C VAL A 110 18.88 7.57 1.81
N VAL A 111 18.60 8.76 1.27
CA VAL A 111 19.55 9.88 1.20
C VAL A 111 20.00 10.38 2.57
N ARG A 112 19.18 10.25 3.61
CA ARG A 112 19.51 10.70 4.97
C ARG A 112 20.05 9.59 5.87
N SER A 113 20.07 8.35 5.37
CA SER A 113 20.65 7.19 6.05
C SER A 113 22.04 6.84 5.52
N THR A 114 22.48 7.46 4.42
CA THR A 114 23.87 7.41 3.98
C THR A 114 24.75 8.20 4.95
N PRO A 115 25.86 7.64 5.43
CA PRO A 115 26.77 8.28 6.37
C PRO A 115 27.45 9.54 5.81
#